data_AF-A0A7S2LVX9-F1
#
_entry.id   AF-A0A7S2LVX9-F1
#
_cell.length_a   1.000
_cell.length_b   1.000
_cell.length_c   1.000
_cell.angle_alpha   90.00
_cell.angle_beta   90.00
_cell.angle_gamma   90.00
#
_symmetry.space_group_name_H-M   'P 1'
#
loop_
_entity.id
_entity.type
_entity.pdbx_description
1 polymer ?
#
loop_
_entity_poly.entity_id
_entity_poly.type
_entity_poly.pdbx_seq_one_letter_code
_entity_poly.pdbx_strand_id
1 'polypeptide(L)'
;AMTALGAARPATTSVQVVSQTWSRDSHDLFDFEAHNLHSQTFSVPRSMVCVRNGTEVQMCGERDPLPAGGDALLRLVQREGSFWVDKAAPSNSSRKLWLVVRDLAGVGHKLAEGDVMKLGRFKFRVRQLVASACGGQQPELRLDDSGVMCAGEKEAKDLSATLCRICLLEGPGEDDPLITPCQCKGTIEYVHLGCLRHWIRGRLNLSDQPNGSYFYRPLACELCKAVYPTYIHNGQERQPLVEVPWTQPPFVVLENMVRDAQQHATRGLHVISLAEKVLKLGRGHESDVRIADVSISRLHATIFFRRGNFVLEDNNSKFGTLVAMKKPRLLEPGTGISIQMGRTVLHFAAQPDPGNAGTAPSLQQLAGGGSAQDERALRLSLLNRGSSTGSVGGGTETWRTSTNTAATGHSAEDAAGRDS
;
A
#
# COMPACT_ATOMS: atom_id res chain seq x y z
N ALA A 1 -0.64 -38.05 26.73
CA ALA A 1 0.46 -37.87 25.76
C ALA A 1 -0.06 -38.23 24.38
N MET A 2 -0.49 -37.23 23.60
CA MET A 2 -0.85 -37.41 22.19
C MET A 2 0.32 -36.90 21.36
N THR A 3 1.01 -37.82 20.71
CA THR A 3 2.11 -37.58 19.78
C THR A 3 1.53 -36.91 18.52
N ALA A 4 1.79 -35.61 18.38
CA ALA A 4 1.62 -34.92 17.12
C ALA A 4 2.67 -35.44 16.14
N LEU A 5 2.24 -36.26 15.18
CA LEU A 5 3.02 -36.61 13.99
C LEU A 5 3.19 -35.32 13.17
N GLY A 6 4.28 -34.60 13.41
CA GLY A 6 4.72 -33.53 12.52
C GLY A 6 5.08 -34.15 11.17
N ALA A 7 4.29 -33.84 10.14
CA ALA A 7 4.64 -34.20 8.77
C ALA A 7 6.03 -33.64 8.44
N ALA A 8 6.99 -34.52 8.16
CA ALA A 8 8.33 -34.12 7.74
C ALA A 8 8.21 -33.32 6.43
N ARG A 9 8.62 -32.04 6.47
CA ARG A 9 8.59 -31.17 5.28
C ARG A 9 9.59 -31.74 4.26
N PRO A 10 9.24 -31.80 2.96
CA PRO A 10 10.15 -32.30 1.95
C PRO A 10 11.40 -31.42 1.92
N ALA A 11 12.58 -32.06 1.98
CA ALA A 11 13.85 -31.36 1.89
C ALA A 11 13.97 -30.65 0.54
N THR A 12 14.63 -29.50 0.54
CA THR A 12 14.99 -28.74 -0.65
C THR A 12 16.46 -28.95 -0.97
N THR A 13 16.73 -29.48 -2.15
CA THR A 13 18.09 -29.81 -2.63
C THR A 13 18.78 -28.61 -3.24
N SER A 14 18.04 -27.74 -3.92
CA SER A 14 18.58 -26.48 -4.46
C SER A 14 17.49 -25.45 -4.66
N VAL A 15 17.90 -24.19 -4.79
CA VAL A 15 17.03 -23.08 -5.20
C VAL A 15 17.47 -22.59 -6.55
N GLN A 16 16.54 -22.57 -7.51
CA GLN A 16 16.74 -21.86 -8.76
C GLN A 16 16.51 -20.37 -8.52
N VAL A 17 17.50 -19.55 -8.87
CA VAL A 17 17.44 -18.10 -8.76
C VAL A 17 17.56 -17.50 -10.16
N VAL A 18 16.58 -16.71 -10.58
CA VAL A 18 16.66 -15.92 -11.81
C VAL A 18 16.75 -14.45 -11.42
N SER A 19 17.89 -13.82 -11.68
CA SER A 19 18.06 -12.39 -11.47
C SER A 19 17.74 -11.62 -12.74
N GLN A 20 17.00 -10.52 -12.61
CA GLN A 20 16.76 -9.55 -13.67
C GLN A 20 17.16 -8.17 -13.18
N THR A 21 18.11 -7.53 -13.85
CA THR A 21 18.57 -6.18 -13.51
C THR A 21 18.21 -5.20 -14.63
N TRP A 22 17.50 -4.13 -14.27
CA TRP A 22 17.21 -3.04 -15.19
C TRP A 22 18.41 -2.10 -15.30
N SER A 23 18.85 -1.77 -16.51
CA SER A 23 20.09 -1.03 -16.75
C SER A 23 20.03 0.45 -16.40
N ARG A 24 18.82 1.02 -16.29
CA ARG A 24 18.62 2.42 -15.89
C ARG A 24 18.58 2.54 -14.38
N ASP A 25 19.37 3.46 -13.84
CA ASP A 25 19.17 3.87 -12.46
C ASP A 25 18.01 4.87 -12.41
N SER A 26 17.03 4.59 -11.57
CA SER A 26 15.75 5.29 -11.55
C SER A 26 15.15 5.24 -10.16
N HIS A 27 15.91 5.72 -9.16
CA HIS A 27 15.43 5.90 -7.78
C HIS A 27 14.94 4.59 -7.12
N ASP A 28 15.71 3.51 -7.27
CA ASP A 28 15.36 2.18 -6.73
C ASP A 28 14.03 1.62 -7.25
N LEU A 29 13.68 1.94 -8.50
CA LEU A 29 12.56 1.34 -9.21
C LEU A 29 13.06 0.26 -10.18
N PHE A 30 12.19 -0.70 -10.45
CA PHE A 30 12.37 -1.71 -11.49
C PHE A 30 11.20 -1.60 -12.45
N ASP A 31 11.47 -1.48 -13.74
CA ASP A 31 10.45 -1.38 -14.78
C ASP A 31 10.07 -2.79 -15.27
N PHE A 32 8.90 -3.28 -14.84
CA PHE A 32 8.39 -4.60 -15.22
C PHE A 32 7.82 -4.64 -16.65
N GLU A 33 7.79 -3.51 -17.35
CA GLU A 33 7.45 -3.41 -18.78
C GLU A 33 8.71 -3.27 -19.66
N ALA A 34 9.90 -3.23 -19.05
CA ALA A 34 11.15 -3.15 -19.81
C ALA A 34 11.46 -4.46 -20.54
N HIS A 35 11.85 -4.32 -21.81
CA HIS A 35 12.17 -5.46 -22.68
C HIS A 35 13.66 -5.82 -22.63
N ASN A 36 14.52 -4.85 -22.28
CA ASN A 36 15.98 -5.00 -22.25
C ASN A 36 16.47 -5.15 -20.80
N LEU A 37 16.29 -6.35 -20.25
CA LEU A 37 16.72 -6.71 -18.89
C LEU A 37 17.95 -7.61 -18.92
N HIS A 38 18.93 -7.34 -18.06
CA HIS A 38 20.07 -8.23 -17.89
C HIS A 38 19.65 -9.40 -17.00
N SER A 39 19.55 -10.59 -17.58
CA SER A 39 19.01 -11.78 -16.91
C SER A 39 20.08 -12.85 -16.72
N GLN A 40 20.19 -13.40 -15.52
CA GLN A 40 21.10 -14.48 -15.19
C GLN A 40 20.38 -15.52 -14.34
N THR A 41 20.70 -16.80 -14.54
CA THR A 41 20.09 -17.92 -13.81
C THR A 41 21.16 -18.68 -13.04
N PHE A 42 20.87 -18.99 -11.79
CA PHE A 42 21.76 -19.70 -10.87
C PHE A 42 21.02 -20.88 -10.26
N SER A 43 21.76 -21.96 -10.01
CA SER A 43 21.33 -23.04 -9.12
C SER A 43 22.11 -22.93 -7.82
N VAL A 44 21.39 -22.76 -6.71
CA VAL A 44 21.98 -22.48 -5.39
C VAL A 44 21.79 -23.70 -4.50
N PRO A 45 22.83 -24.53 -4.29
CA PRO A 45 22.72 -25.79 -3.55
C PRO A 45 22.95 -25.63 -2.04
N ARG A 46 23.44 -24.46 -1.59
CA ARG A 46 23.82 -24.19 -0.20
C ARG A 46 23.63 -22.72 0.15
N SER A 47 23.90 -22.33 1.40
CA SER A 47 23.88 -20.91 1.80
C SER A 47 24.85 -20.07 0.96
N MET A 48 24.35 -19.00 0.36
CA MET A 48 25.09 -18.11 -0.54
C MET A 48 24.56 -16.67 -0.46
N VAL A 49 25.42 -15.71 -0.76
CA VAL A 49 25.10 -14.28 -0.82
C VAL A 49 24.97 -13.86 -2.29
N CYS A 50 23.89 -13.16 -2.60
CA CYS A 50 23.66 -12.56 -3.90
C CYS A 50 24.28 -11.17 -3.94
N VAL A 51 25.21 -10.93 -4.85
CA VAL A 51 25.95 -9.67 -4.99
C VAL A 51 25.78 -9.14 -6.40
N ARG A 52 25.54 -7.83 -6.54
CA ARG A 52 25.43 -7.15 -7.83
C ARG A 52 26.64 -6.26 -8.08
N ASN A 53 27.23 -6.36 -9.26
CA ASN A 53 28.21 -5.40 -9.77
C ASN A 53 27.68 -4.79 -11.08
N GLY A 54 27.27 -3.52 -11.04
CA GLY A 54 26.60 -2.88 -12.17
C GLY A 54 25.28 -3.56 -12.54
N THR A 55 25.23 -4.23 -13.68
CA THR A 55 24.07 -5.01 -14.16
C THR A 55 24.17 -6.50 -13.87
N GLU A 56 25.37 -6.99 -13.57
CA GLU A 56 25.63 -8.40 -13.34
C GLU A 56 25.39 -8.76 -11.88
N VAL A 57 24.83 -9.95 -11.67
CA VAL A 57 24.60 -10.58 -10.39
C VAL A 57 25.47 -11.82 -10.30
N GLN A 58 26.02 -12.08 -9.12
CA GLN A 58 26.84 -13.24 -8.83
C GLN A 58 26.40 -13.83 -7.48
N MET A 59 26.50 -15.16 -7.36
CA MET A 59 26.28 -15.87 -6.11
C MET A 59 27.63 -16.18 -5.48
N CYS A 60 27.93 -15.59 -4.34
CA CYS A 60 29.17 -15.79 -3.58
C CYS A 60 28.92 -16.69 -2.36
N GLY A 61 29.92 -17.46 -1.94
CA GLY A 61 29.85 -18.17 -0.67
C GLY A 61 29.85 -17.20 0.52
N GLU A 62 29.26 -17.59 1.66
CA GLU A 62 29.19 -16.73 2.86
C GLU A 62 30.56 -16.31 3.43
N ARG A 63 31.61 -17.08 3.14
CA ARG A 63 32.98 -16.82 3.60
C ARG A 63 33.86 -16.13 2.55
N ASP A 64 33.36 -15.98 1.32
CA ASP A 64 34.14 -15.39 0.24
C ASP A 64 34.16 -13.86 0.44
N PRO A 65 35.31 -13.21 0.23
CA PRO A 65 35.35 -11.75 0.26
C PRO A 65 34.41 -11.19 -0.82
N LEU A 66 33.59 -10.21 -0.42
CA LEU A 66 32.70 -9.52 -1.36
C LEU A 66 33.54 -8.85 -2.45
N PRO A 67 33.15 -8.96 -3.74
CA PRO A 67 33.79 -8.25 -4.83
C PRO A 67 33.93 -6.75 -4.53
N ALA A 68 35.08 -6.16 -4.86
CA ALA A 68 35.31 -4.73 -4.67
C ALA A 68 34.25 -3.91 -5.44
N GLY A 69 33.49 -3.07 -4.73
CA GLY A 69 32.38 -2.30 -5.30
C GLY A 69 31.06 -3.08 -5.50
N GLY A 70 31.01 -4.36 -5.11
CA GLY A 70 29.81 -5.18 -5.18
C GLY A 70 28.74 -4.78 -4.17
N ASP A 71 27.52 -4.62 -4.65
CA ASP A 71 26.33 -4.35 -3.83
C ASP A 71 25.69 -5.67 -3.37
N ALA A 72 25.88 -6.00 -2.10
CA ALA A 72 25.28 -7.20 -1.51
C ALA A 72 23.75 -7.06 -1.41
N LEU A 73 23.03 -7.85 -2.21
CA LEU A 73 21.58 -7.78 -2.33
C LEU A 73 20.88 -8.48 -1.16
N LEU A 74 21.02 -9.79 -1.10
CA LEU A 74 20.39 -10.64 -0.09
C LEU A 74 21.22 -11.90 0.08
N ARG A 75 20.86 -12.70 1.08
CA ARG A 75 21.46 -14.02 1.28
C ARG A 75 20.38 -15.09 1.31
N LEU A 76 20.71 -16.23 0.72
CA LEU A 76 19.98 -17.48 0.87
C LEU A 76 20.65 -18.26 1.99
N VAL A 77 19.88 -18.66 3.00
CA VAL A 77 20.38 -19.40 4.17
C VAL A 77 19.68 -20.76 4.19
N GLN A 78 20.46 -21.83 4.09
CA GLN A 78 19.96 -23.18 4.24
C GLN A 78 19.95 -23.56 5.73
N ARG A 79 18.80 -24.02 6.22
CA ARG A 79 18.59 -24.49 7.61
C ARG A 79 17.69 -25.69 7.58
N GLU A 80 18.12 -26.80 8.19
CA GLU A 80 17.30 -28.01 8.36
C GLU A 80 16.64 -28.48 7.05
N GLY A 81 17.39 -28.45 5.94
CA GLY A 81 16.89 -28.87 4.62
C GLY A 81 15.93 -27.87 3.94
N SER A 82 15.78 -26.65 4.48
CA SER A 82 14.95 -25.58 3.91
C SER A 82 15.77 -24.33 3.59
N PHE A 83 15.37 -23.57 2.56
CA PHE A 83 16.01 -22.29 2.22
C PHE A 83 15.22 -21.08 2.68
N TRP A 84 15.92 -20.11 3.24
CA TRP A 84 15.39 -18.84 3.70
C TRP A 84 16.04 -17.68 2.97
N VAL A 85 15.25 -16.71 2.54
CA VAL A 85 15.75 -15.43 2.04
C VAL A 85 15.86 -14.44 3.20
N ASP A 86 17.04 -13.87 3.37
CA ASP A 86 17.34 -12.86 4.40
C ASP A 86 18.19 -11.71 3.82
N LYS A 87 18.29 -10.60 4.55
CA LYS A 87 19.11 -9.45 4.18
C LYS A 87 20.59 -9.84 4.11
N ALA A 88 21.37 -9.24 3.21
CA ALA A 88 22.80 -9.56 3.13
C ALA A 88 23.59 -9.12 4.38
N ALA A 89 23.22 -8.00 5.01
CA ALA A 89 23.89 -7.46 6.20
C ALA A 89 22.98 -7.44 7.44
N PRO A 90 23.52 -7.65 8.66
CA PRO A 90 22.77 -7.52 9.91
C PRO A 90 22.37 -6.06 10.18
N SER A 91 21.05 -5.83 10.16
CA SER A 91 20.23 -4.77 10.79
C SER A 91 20.53 -3.26 10.60
N ASN A 92 21.72 -2.80 10.23
CA ASN A 92 22.01 -1.35 10.11
C ASN A 92 21.93 -0.79 8.67
N SER A 93 21.67 -1.62 7.66
CA SER A 93 21.43 -1.09 6.31
C SER A 93 19.98 -0.63 6.16
N SER A 94 19.79 0.58 5.60
CA SER A 94 18.47 1.12 5.26
C SER A 94 17.78 0.36 4.10
N ARG A 95 18.48 -0.62 3.51
CA ARG A 95 18.04 -1.38 2.34
C ARG A 95 17.05 -2.46 2.76
N LYS A 96 15.79 -2.25 2.35
CA LYS A 96 14.68 -3.18 2.58
C LYS A 96 14.64 -4.17 1.41
N LEU A 97 14.35 -5.43 1.74
CA LEU A 97 13.94 -6.42 0.75
C LEU A 97 12.44 -6.24 0.48
N TRP A 98 12.08 -6.16 -0.79
CA TRP A 98 10.72 -5.87 -1.23
C TRP A 98 10.14 -7.08 -1.92
N LEU A 99 9.17 -7.74 -1.29
CA LEU A 99 8.38 -8.78 -1.94
C LEU A 99 7.57 -8.15 -3.08
N VAL A 100 7.63 -8.75 -4.26
CA VAL A 100 6.87 -8.30 -5.43
C VAL A 100 5.48 -8.93 -5.38
N VAL A 101 4.44 -8.11 -5.21
CA VAL A 101 3.05 -8.60 -5.10
C VAL A 101 2.51 -9.05 -6.45
N ARG A 102 3.00 -8.47 -7.55
CA ARG A 102 2.61 -8.81 -8.93
C ARG A 102 2.75 -10.30 -9.24
N ASP A 103 3.77 -10.95 -8.72
CA ASP A 103 4.04 -12.36 -9.01
C ASP A 103 3.22 -13.32 -8.12
N LEU A 104 2.41 -12.78 -7.20
CA LEU A 104 1.43 -13.50 -6.38
C LEU A 104 0.03 -13.50 -7.01
N ALA A 105 -0.05 -13.37 -8.34
CA ALA A 105 -1.30 -13.20 -9.08
C ALA A 105 -2.35 -14.27 -8.71
N GLY A 106 -3.56 -13.82 -8.37
CA GLY A 106 -4.70 -14.67 -7.97
C GLY A 106 -4.82 -14.93 -6.46
N VAL A 107 -3.73 -14.85 -5.69
CA VAL A 107 -3.75 -14.98 -4.22
C VAL A 107 -3.61 -13.61 -3.54
N GLY A 108 -2.78 -12.74 -4.11
CA GLY A 108 -2.42 -11.45 -3.54
C GLY A 108 -1.59 -11.57 -2.26
N HIS A 109 -1.28 -10.43 -1.65
CA HIS A 109 -0.59 -10.37 -0.36
C HIS A 109 -1.60 -10.07 0.76
N LYS A 110 -1.73 -10.98 1.73
CA LYS A 110 -2.52 -10.73 2.94
C LYS A 110 -1.82 -9.67 3.81
N LEU A 111 -2.46 -8.51 3.95
CA LEU A 111 -1.95 -7.40 4.73
C LEU A 111 -2.02 -7.69 6.23
N ALA A 112 -1.01 -7.22 6.94
CA ALA A 112 -0.96 -7.17 8.39
C ALA A 112 -0.61 -5.76 8.89
N GLU A 113 -0.99 -5.44 10.12
CA GLU A 113 -0.63 -4.17 10.73
C GLU A 113 0.89 -3.99 10.83
N GLY A 114 1.33 -2.76 10.60
CA GLY A 114 2.72 -2.36 10.44
C GLY A 114 3.38 -2.77 9.12
N ASP A 115 2.67 -3.46 8.19
CA ASP A 115 3.22 -3.72 6.85
C ASP A 115 3.52 -2.41 6.14
N VAL A 116 4.63 -2.37 5.40
CA VAL A 116 4.99 -1.22 4.57
C VAL A 116 4.87 -1.62 3.12
N MET A 117 3.93 -1.02 2.41
CA MET A 117 3.75 -1.22 0.97
C MET A 117 4.34 -0.04 0.19
N LYS A 118 4.93 -0.33 -0.97
CA LYS A 118 5.56 0.65 -1.87
C LYS A 118 4.90 0.56 -3.24
N LEU A 119 4.45 1.71 -3.73
CA LEU A 119 3.84 1.90 -5.06
C LEU A 119 4.65 2.99 -5.76
N GLY A 120 5.45 2.61 -6.76
CA GLY A 120 6.44 3.53 -7.34
C GLY A 120 7.37 4.10 -6.27
N ARG A 121 7.47 5.45 -6.20
CA ARG A 121 8.29 6.15 -5.20
C ARG A 121 7.59 6.33 -3.85
N PHE A 122 6.29 6.08 -3.77
CA PHE A 122 5.47 6.33 -2.60
C PHE A 122 5.37 5.10 -1.69
N LYS A 123 5.20 5.33 -0.39
CA LYS A 123 5.14 4.26 0.62
C LYS A 123 3.99 4.52 1.58
N PHE A 124 3.24 3.47 1.89
CA PHE A 124 2.26 3.48 2.96
C PHE A 124 2.66 2.49 4.03
N ARG A 125 2.36 2.83 5.29
CA ARG A 125 2.35 1.88 6.39
C ARG A 125 0.90 1.53 6.72
N VAL A 126 0.59 0.25 6.80
CA VAL A 126 -0.68 -0.22 7.33
C VAL A 126 -0.68 0.03 8.82
N ARG A 127 -1.54 0.93 9.29
CA ARG A 127 -1.59 1.32 10.69
C ARG A 127 -2.60 0.49 11.47
N GLN A 128 -3.77 0.31 10.89
CA GLN A 128 -4.87 -0.42 11.52
C GLN A 128 -5.68 -1.17 10.46
N LEU A 129 -6.13 -2.38 10.79
CA LEU A 129 -7.03 -3.19 9.99
C LEU A 129 -8.22 -3.65 10.84
N VAL A 130 -9.43 -3.19 10.52
CA VAL A 130 -10.64 -3.55 11.26
C VAL A 130 -11.55 -4.38 10.38
N ALA A 131 -11.70 -5.66 10.72
CA ALA A 131 -12.41 -6.65 9.91
C ALA A 131 -13.91 -6.80 10.27
N SER A 132 -14.28 -6.54 11.52
CA SER A 132 -15.65 -6.69 12.02
C SER A 132 -15.96 -5.61 13.05
N ALA A 133 -17.24 -5.28 13.21
CA ALA A 133 -17.75 -4.26 14.13
C ALA A 133 -17.72 -4.69 15.62
N CYS A 134 -17.11 -5.82 15.96
CA CYS A 134 -17.03 -6.32 17.33
C CYS A 134 -16.28 -5.30 18.22
N GLY A 135 -17.03 -4.46 18.94
CA GLY A 135 -16.50 -3.51 19.93
C GLY A 135 -16.46 -2.04 19.51
N GLY A 136 -17.10 -1.62 18.41
CA GLY A 136 -17.20 -0.20 18.07
C GLY A 136 -15.86 0.52 17.86
N GLN A 137 -14.84 -0.21 17.39
CA GLN A 137 -13.48 0.31 17.24
C GLN A 137 -13.44 1.51 16.28
N GLN A 138 -13.08 2.68 16.82
CA GLN A 138 -12.82 3.88 16.03
C GLN A 138 -11.41 3.86 15.40
N PRO A 139 -11.18 4.58 14.30
CA PRO A 139 -9.87 4.73 13.68
C PRO A 139 -8.85 5.35 14.65
N GLU A 140 -7.66 4.74 14.76
CA GLU A 140 -6.58 5.28 15.59
C GLU A 140 -5.83 6.41 14.87
N LEU A 141 -6.11 7.66 15.24
CA LEU A 141 -5.61 8.84 14.53
C LEU A 141 -4.24 9.38 14.99
N ARG A 142 -3.63 8.76 16.01
CA ARG A 142 -2.46 9.33 16.72
C ARG A 142 -1.17 9.30 15.90
N LEU A 143 -0.95 10.24 15.00
CA LEU A 143 0.24 10.21 14.15
C LEU A 143 1.57 10.26 14.91
N ASP A 144 1.69 11.05 15.98
CA ASP A 144 2.86 11.15 16.88
C ASP A 144 2.42 11.69 18.26
N ASP A 145 3.06 11.23 19.37
CA ASP A 145 2.78 11.69 20.75
C ASP A 145 3.42 13.07 21.09
N SER A 146 3.96 13.77 20.09
CA SER A 146 4.70 15.04 20.23
C SER A 146 3.80 16.28 20.38
N GLY A 147 2.49 16.10 20.55
CA GLY A 147 1.57 17.21 20.76
C GLY A 147 1.92 17.96 22.03
N VAL A 148 1.94 19.30 21.95
CA VAL A 148 1.97 20.15 23.15
C VAL A 148 0.78 19.72 24.01
N MET A 149 1.03 19.23 25.23
CA MET A 149 -0.06 19.04 26.18
C MET A 149 -0.72 20.40 26.35
N CYS A 150 -2.03 20.49 26.08
CA CYS A 150 -2.79 21.64 26.56
C CYS A 150 -2.52 21.71 28.06
N ALA A 151 -1.87 22.79 28.50
CA ALA A 151 -1.73 23.06 29.92
C ALA A 151 -3.14 23.28 30.45
N GLY A 152 -3.73 22.20 30.99
CA GLY A 152 -4.83 22.31 31.92
C GLY A 152 -4.29 23.07 33.12
N GLU A 153 -5.00 24.14 33.47
CA GLU A 153 -4.83 24.90 34.71
C GLU A 153 -3.51 25.68 34.80
N LYS A 154 -3.44 26.81 34.09
CA LYS A 154 -2.96 28.01 34.80
C LYS A 154 -4.11 28.46 35.70
N GLU A 155 -3.79 28.80 36.95
CA GLU A 155 -4.70 29.33 37.99
C GLU A 155 -5.92 30.02 37.42
N ALA A 156 -7.10 29.80 38.04
CA ALA A 156 -8.39 30.39 37.67
C ALA A 156 -8.30 31.92 37.54
N LYS A 157 -7.80 32.39 36.41
CA LYS A 157 -7.85 33.78 35.99
C LYS A 157 -9.26 34.02 35.52
N ASP A 158 -9.82 35.14 35.93
CA ASP A 158 -11.05 35.61 35.34
C ASP A 158 -10.82 35.87 33.84
N LEU A 159 -11.38 35.00 33.01
CA LEU A 159 -11.30 35.09 31.56
C LEU A 159 -12.51 35.82 30.96
N SER A 160 -13.38 36.42 31.78
CA SER A 160 -14.61 37.10 31.32
C SER A 160 -14.35 38.16 30.24
N ALA A 161 -13.30 38.97 30.39
CA ALA A 161 -12.90 40.00 29.42
C ALA A 161 -11.94 39.48 28.32
N THR A 162 -11.68 38.18 28.24
CA THR A 162 -10.74 37.60 27.28
C THR A 162 -11.45 37.30 25.95
N LEU A 163 -10.87 37.77 24.85
CA LEU A 163 -11.44 37.57 23.51
C LEU A 163 -11.01 36.24 22.90
N CYS A 164 -11.94 35.55 22.26
CA CYS A 164 -11.63 34.44 21.36
C CYS A 164 -11.04 34.96 20.05
N ARG A 165 -9.88 34.43 19.62
CA ARG A 165 -9.24 34.86 18.36
C ARG A 165 -10.09 34.61 17.11
N ILE A 166 -11.01 33.63 17.14
CA ILE A 166 -11.77 33.22 15.96
C ILE A 166 -13.06 34.03 15.83
N CYS A 167 -13.91 34.03 16.86
CA CYS A 167 -15.22 34.70 16.80
C CYS A 167 -15.21 36.13 17.36
N LEU A 168 -14.13 36.54 18.03
CA LEU A 168 -13.97 37.86 18.67
C LEU A 168 -14.99 38.16 19.78
N LEU A 169 -15.64 37.12 20.33
CA LEU A 169 -16.51 37.25 21.51
C LEU A 169 -15.71 37.17 22.80
N GLU A 170 -16.18 37.88 23.83
CA GLU A 170 -15.61 37.92 25.18
C GLU A 170 -16.07 36.74 26.03
N GLY A 171 -15.14 36.20 26.82
CA GLY A 171 -15.43 35.20 27.84
C GLY A 171 -15.60 33.76 27.32
N PRO A 172 -15.59 32.76 28.22
CA PRO A 172 -15.98 31.39 27.88
C PRO A 172 -17.48 31.31 27.59
N GLY A 173 -17.87 30.46 26.64
CA GLY A 173 -19.27 30.12 26.37
C GLY A 173 -19.81 29.06 27.33
N GLU A 174 -21.13 28.90 27.39
CA GLU A 174 -21.78 27.77 28.07
C GLU A 174 -21.37 26.46 27.36
N ASP A 175 -20.69 25.56 28.08
CA ASP A 175 -20.06 24.34 27.55
C ASP A 175 -19.01 24.52 26.44
N ASP A 176 -18.56 25.77 26.19
CA ASP A 176 -17.54 26.11 25.20
C ASP A 176 -16.39 26.93 25.83
N PRO A 177 -15.46 26.26 26.55
CA PRO A 177 -14.41 26.96 27.27
C PRO A 177 -13.40 27.60 26.33
N LEU A 178 -12.79 28.71 26.79
CA LEU A 178 -11.59 29.27 26.18
C LEU A 178 -10.38 28.37 26.50
N ILE A 179 -9.67 27.96 25.46
CA ILE A 179 -8.48 27.12 25.55
C ILE A 179 -7.26 27.80 24.92
N THR A 180 -6.07 27.34 25.30
CA THR A 180 -4.79 27.71 24.65
C THR A 180 -4.28 26.52 23.83
N PRO A 181 -4.66 26.39 22.55
CA PRO A 181 -4.44 25.18 21.77
C PRO A 181 -3.02 25.10 21.14
N CYS A 182 -2.23 26.16 21.26
CA CYS A 182 -0.93 26.29 20.60
C CYS A 182 0.00 27.23 21.38
N GLN A 183 1.18 27.55 20.81
CA GLN A 183 2.22 28.37 21.44
C GLN A 183 2.08 29.89 21.18
N CYS A 184 0.92 30.34 20.68
CA CYS A 184 0.63 31.77 20.56
C CYS A 184 0.62 32.44 21.94
N LYS A 185 0.93 33.74 21.99
CA LYS A 185 1.01 34.53 23.22
C LYS A 185 0.14 35.79 23.12
N GLY A 186 -0.32 36.28 24.26
CA GLY A 186 -1.10 37.52 24.34
C GLY A 186 -2.56 37.31 23.92
N THR A 187 -3.22 38.33 23.38
CA THR A 187 -4.66 38.26 23.05
C THR A 187 -5.02 37.18 22.02
N ILE A 188 -4.06 36.72 21.22
CA ILE A 188 -4.26 35.68 20.19
C ILE A 188 -4.04 34.25 20.71
N GLU A 189 -3.77 34.06 22.01
CA GLU A 189 -3.54 32.74 22.62
C GLU A 189 -4.83 31.98 22.94
N TYR A 190 -5.95 32.70 23.15
CA TYR A 190 -7.23 32.13 23.57
C TYR A 190 -8.18 31.90 22.39
N VAL A 191 -8.81 30.73 22.38
CA VAL A 191 -9.79 30.33 21.37
C VAL A 191 -10.87 29.48 22.03
N HIS A 192 -12.14 29.67 21.68
CA HIS A 192 -13.21 28.75 22.07
C HIS A 192 -12.97 27.35 21.48
N LEU A 193 -13.22 26.31 22.26
CA LEU A 193 -13.12 24.94 21.81
C LEU A 193 -14.00 24.66 20.58
N GLY A 194 -15.25 25.11 20.58
CA GLY A 194 -16.20 24.99 19.49
C GLY A 194 -15.73 25.71 18.23
N CYS A 195 -15.21 26.94 18.37
CA CYS A 195 -14.64 27.69 17.25
C CYS A 195 -13.45 26.97 16.61
N LEU A 196 -12.53 26.44 17.43
CA LEU A 196 -11.38 25.69 16.93
C LEU A 196 -11.82 24.39 16.24
N ARG A 197 -12.77 23.65 16.82
CA ARG A 197 -13.36 22.44 16.24
C ARG A 197 -13.95 22.70 14.86
N HIS A 198 -14.75 23.75 14.74
CA HIS A 198 -15.36 24.15 13.47
C HIS A 198 -14.30 24.48 12.42
N TRP A 199 -13.28 25.26 12.80
CA TRP A 199 -12.16 25.58 11.91
C TRP A 199 -11.41 24.32 11.44
N ILE A 200 -11.09 23.39 12.36
CA ILE A 200 -10.38 22.16 11.99
C ILE A 200 -11.23 21.27 11.08
N ARG A 201 -12.53 21.06 11.38
CA ARG A 201 -13.44 20.27 10.54
C ARG A 201 -13.47 20.80 9.11
N GLY A 202 -13.59 22.12 8.93
CA GLY A 202 -13.54 22.77 7.61
C GLY A 202 -12.20 22.56 6.90
N ARG A 203 -11.08 22.57 7.61
CA ARG A 203 -9.73 22.38 7.02
C ARG A 203 -9.40 20.94 6.66
N LEU A 204 -10.05 19.99 7.29
CA LEU A 204 -9.89 18.55 7.01
C LEU A 204 -10.89 18.04 5.95
N ASN A 205 -11.84 18.86 5.52
CA ASN A 205 -12.93 18.47 4.61
C ASN A 205 -13.63 17.19 5.09
N LEU A 206 -13.84 17.06 6.40
CA LEU A 206 -14.55 15.92 6.96
C LEU A 206 -16.01 16.03 6.56
N SER A 207 -16.47 15.07 5.76
CA SER A 207 -17.88 14.95 5.40
C SER A 207 -18.63 14.24 6.53
N ASP A 208 -19.86 14.69 6.82
CA ASP A 208 -20.76 14.00 7.74
C ASP A 208 -21.42 12.76 7.10
N GLN A 209 -21.07 12.44 5.85
CA GLN A 209 -21.61 11.30 5.13
C GLN A 209 -21.08 9.97 5.70
N PRO A 210 -21.95 8.96 5.89
CA PRO A 210 -21.61 7.69 6.55
C PRO A 210 -20.67 6.78 5.73
N ASN A 211 -20.36 7.11 4.47
CA ASN A 211 -19.57 6.27 3.56
C ASN A 211 -18.04 6.31 3.82
N GLY A 212 -17.64 6.82 4.99
CA GLY A 212 -16.54 6.26 5.79
C GLY A 212 -15.14 6.31 5.17
N SER A 213 -14.86 7.26 4.27
CA SER A 213 -13.50 7.46 3.77
C SER A 213 -13.09 8.93 3.88
N TYR A 214 -11.99 9.20 4.58
CA TYR A 214 -11.47 10.56 4.75
C TYR A 214 -9.95 10.55 4.90
N PHE A 215 -9.35 11.71 4.65
CA PHE A 215 -7.93 11.94 4.88
C PHE A 215 -7.75 12.81 6.12
N TYR A 216 -7.12 12.24 7.15
CA TYR A 216 -6.79 12.94 8.37
C TYR A 216 -5.32 13.38 8.35
N ARG A 217 -5.05 14.63 8.70
CA ARG A 217 -3.69 15.12 8.94
C ARG A 217 -3.66 16.00 10.17
N PRO A 218 -2.57 16.01 10.96
CA PRO A 218 -2.42 16.95 12.05
C PRO A 218 -2.38 18.36 11.47
N LEU A 219 -3.13 19.27 12.06
CA LEU A 219 -3.12 20.68 11.66
C LEU A 219 -2.17 21.45 12.56
N ALA A 220 -1.43 22.38 11.96
CA ALA A 220 -0.61 23.33 12.67
C ALA A 220 -1.34 24.68 12.77
N CYS A 221 -1.08 25.40 13.86
CA CYS A 221 -1.50 26.78 14.00
C CYS A 221 -0.96 27.63 12.85
N GLU A 222 -1.81 28.43 12.22
CA GLU A 222 -1.42 29.27 11.09
C GLU A 222 -0.45 30.40 11.49
N LEU A 223 -0.43 30.79 12.77
CA LEU A 223 0.43 31.85 13.29
C LEU A 223 1.76 31.30 13.82
N CYS A 224 1.72 30.50 14.89
CA CYS A 224 2.94 30.00 15.55
C CYS A 224 3.48 28.67 14.98
N LYS A 225 2.77 28.04 14.03
CA LYS A 225 3.15 26.75 13.40
C LYS A 225 3.21 25.54 14.33
N ALA A 226 2.90 25.69 15.62
CA ALA A 226 2.77 24.56 16.54
C ALA A 226 1.63 23.63 16.10
N VAL A 227 1.88 22.31 16.12
CA VAL A 227 0.87 21.29 15.81
C VAL A 227 -0.18 21.28 16.91
N TYR A 228 -1.45 21.35 16.54
CA TYR A 228 -2.55 21.25 17.49
C TYR A 228 -2.60 19.85 18.12
N PRO A 229 -2.90 19.74 19.42
CA PRO A 229 -2.95 18.46 20.09
C PRO A 229 -4.11 17.60 19.59
N THR A 230 -3.92 16.28 19.60
CA THR A 230 -4.98 15.33 19.22
C THR A 230 -6.08 15.24 20.29
N TYR A 231 -5.72 15.46 21.57
CA TYR A 231 -6.62 15.42 22.71
C TYR A 231 -6.42 16.65 23.57
N ILE A 232 -7.50 17.08 24.21
CA ILE A 232 -7.52 18.16 25.18
C ILE A 232 -8.12 17.65 26.48
N HIS A 233 -7.83 18.36 27.57
CA HIS A 233 -8.44 18.13 28.86
C HIS A 233 -9.47 19.22 29.09
N ASN A 234 -10.72 18.84 29.37
CA ASN A 234 -11.75 19.74 29.87
C ASN A 234 -12.08 19.31 31.30
N GLY A 235 -11.54 20.01 32.29
CA GLY A 235 -11.50 19.52 33.66
C GLY A 235 -10.69 18.22 33.77
N GLN A 236 -11.27 17.19 34.39
CA GLN A 236 -10.62 15.88 34.58
C GLN A 236 -10.74 14.93 33.38
N GLU A 237 -11.55 15.25 32.38
CA GLU A 237 -11.85 14.36 31.26
C GLU A 237 -10.99 14.67 30.02
N ARG A 238 -10.37 13.63 29.47
CA ARG A 238 -9.61 13.69 28.22
C ARG A 238 -10.52 13.41 27.04
N GLN A 239 -10.70 14.41 26.17
CA GLN A 239 -11.54 14.29 24.97
C GLN A 239 -10.74 14.59 23.68
N PRO A 240 -11.12 14.03 22.52
CA PRO A 240 -10.49 14.37 21.26
C PRO A 240 -10.73 15.85 20.92
N LEU A 241 -9.70 16.52 20.40
CA LEU A 241 -9.84 17.90 19.93
C LEU A 241 -10.84 17.98 18.78
N VAL A 242 -10.84 16.97 17.90
CA VAL A 242 -11.70 16.87 16.72
C VAL A 242 -12.34 15.49 16.69
N GLU A 243 -13.65 15.45 16.58
CA GLU A 243 -14.38 14.23 16.28
C GLU A 243 -14.25 13.92 14.80
N VAL A 244 -13.85 12.69 14.49
CA VAL A 244 -13.84 12.19 13.11
C VAL A 244 -15.12 11.43 12.80
N PRO A 245 -15.54 11.39 11.52
CA PRO A 245 -16.68 10.60 11.10
C PRO A 245 -16.51 9.13 11.49
N TRP A 246 -17.61 8.50 11.89
CA TRP A 246 -17.62 7.06 12.10
C TRP A 246 -17.30 6.33 10.78
N THR A 247 -16.50 5.28 10.88
CA THR A 247 -16.05 4.51 9.71
C THR A 247 -16.60 3.10 9.77
N GLN A 248 -17.37 2.71 8.75
CA GLN A 248 -17.97 1.39 8.68
C GLN A 248 -16.93 0.29 8.44
N PRO A 249 -16.87 -0.76 9.28
CA PRO A 249 -16.07 -1.94 9.00
C PRO A 249 -16.61 -2.76 7.81
N PRO A 250 -15.75 -3.50 7.07
CA PRO A 250 -14.30 -3.54 7.20
C PRO A 250 -13.64 -2.24 6.75
N PHE A 251 -12.62 -1.76 7.48
CA PHE A 251 -11.87 -0.56 7.09
C PHE A 251 -10.37 -0.70 7.33
N VAL A 252 -9.60 0.13 6.62
CA VAL A 252 -8.15 0.21 6.75
C VAL A 252 -7.71 1.65 7.04
N VAL A 253 -6.69 1.78 7.89
CA VAL A 253 -5.99 3.04 8.13
C VAL A 253 -4.59 2.93 7.55
N LEU A 254 -4.28 3.78 6.55
CA LEU A 254 -3.00 3.83 5.86
C LEU A 254 -2.27 5.13 6.20
N GLU A 255 -1.07 5.03 6.76
CA GLU A 255 -0.20 6.16 7.03
C GLU A 255 0.71 6.44 5.83
N ASN A 256 0.73 7.67 5.35
CA ASN A 256 1.68 8.13 4.35
C ASN A 256 3.09 8.21 4.96
N MET A 257 4.04 7.45 4.39
CA MET A 257 5.44 7.51 4.80
C MET A 257 6.20 8.57 3.99
N VAL A 258 6.59 9.63 4.67
CA VAL A 258 7.37 10.73 4.09
C VAL A 258 8.87 10.43 4.23
N ARG A 259 9.67 10.73 3.20
CA ARG A 259 11.13 10.49 3.21
C ARG A 259 11.89 11.57 3.98
N ASP A 260 11.41 12.81 3.95
CA ASP A 260 12.09 13.96 4.55
C ASP A 260 11.30 14.49 5.75
N ALA A 261 12.00 14.74 6.86
CA ALA A 261 11.43 15.40 8.04
C ALA A 261 10.90 16.80 7.72
N GLN A 262 11.41 17.49 6.68
CA GLN A 262 10.86 18.80 6.28
C GLN A 262 9.50 18.70 5.57
N GLN A 263 9.06 17.51 5.15
CA GLN A 263 7.79 17.28 4.46
C GLN A 263 6.67 16.73 5.37
N HIS A 264 6.79 16.90 6.70
CA HIS A 264 5.76 16.48 7.67
C HIS A 264 4.35 17.01 7.37
N ALA A 265 4.21 18.11 6.62
CA ALA A 265 2.92 18.63 6.15
C ALA A 265 2.11 17.65 5.28
N THR A 266 2.77 16.67 4.66
CA THR A 266 2.15 15.61 3.84
C THR A 266 1.92 14.30 4.59
N ARG A 267 2.37 14.22 5.85
CA ARG A 267 2.13 13.07 6.72
C ARG A 267 0.66 13.09 7.12
N GLY A 268 -0.03 12.00 6.83
CA GLY A 268 -1.46 11.88 7.07
C GLY A 268 -1.91 10.43 7.04
N LEU A 269 -3.14 10.22 7.47
CA LEU A 269 -3.82 8.95 7.52
C LEU A 269 -4.94 8.97 6.49
N HIS A 270 -4.94 8.00 5.60
CA HIS A 270 -6.14 7.66 4.86
C HIS A 270 -6.92 6.65 5.70
N VAL A 271 -8.14 7.00 6.06
CA VAL A 271 -9.11 6.09 6.68
C VAL A 271 -10.10 5.74 5.58
N ILE A 272 -10.22 4.45 5.23
CA ILE A 272 -11.07 4.01 4.12
C ILE A 272 -11.90 2.80 4.56
N SER A 273 -13.23 2.93 4.48
CA SER A 273 -14.16 1.80 4.55
C SER A 273 -14.19 1.01 3.23
N LEU A 274 -14.15 -0.31 3.37
CA LEU A 274 -14.31 -1.31 2.32
C LEU A 274 -15.66 -2.05 2.45
N ALA A 275 -16.62 -1.52 3.20
CA ALA A 275 -17.90 -2.18 3.44
C ALA A 275 -18.72 -2.40 2.16
N GLU A 276 -18.71 -1.42 1.25
CA GLU A 276 -19.49 -1.46 0.00
C GLU A 276 -18.61 -1.40 -1.25
N LYS A 277 -17.28 -1.38 -1.09
CA LYS A 277 -16.34 -1.19 -2.19
C LYS A 277 -14.99 -1.82 -1.93
N VAL A 278 -14.20 -1.93 -2.99
CA VAL A 278 -12.78 -2.25 -2.93
C VAL A 278 -11.97 -0.96 -2.92
N LEU A 279 -10.81 -0.97 -2.27
CA LEU A 279 -9.95 0.20 -2.19
C LEU A 279 -8.98 0.22 -3.39
N LYS A 280 -9.14 1.19 -4.28
CA LYS A 280 -8.26 1.42 -5.43
C LYS A 280 -7.18 2.44 -5.11
N LEU A 281 -5.93 2.06 -5.35
CA LEU A 281 -4.76 2.92 -5.16
C LEU A 281 -4.13 3.23 -6.52
N GLY A 282 -3.86 4.51 -6.79
CA GLY A 282 -3.28 4.90 -8.07
C GLY A 282 -3.21 6.41 -8.27
N ARG A 283 -2.69 6.85 -9.42
CA ARG A 283 -2.65 8.28 -9.78
C ARG A 283 -3.88 8.76 -10.55
N GLY A 284 -4.71 7.82 -11.01
CA GLY A 284 -5.93 8.10 -11.77
C GLY A 284 -6.99 8.78 -10.91
N HIS A 285 -7.90 9.48 -11.56
CA HIS A 285 -9.06 10.11 -10.91
C HIS A 285 -10.06 9.08 -10.34
N GLU A 286 -10.02 7.87 -10.88
CA GLU A 286 -10.85 6.72 -10.49
C GLU A 286 -10.35 5.96 -9.24
N SER A 287 -9.22 6.40 -8.65
CA SER A 287 -8.65 5.79 -7.44
C SER A 287 -9.23 6.43 -6.18
N ASP A 288 -9.58 5.61 -5.19
CA ASP A 288 -10.03 6.09 -3.87
C ASP A 288 -8.93 6.86 -3.13
N VAL A 289 -7.70 6.37 -3.24
CA VAL A 289 -6.51 7.10 -2.78
C VAL A 289 -5.70 7.51 -3.98
N ARG A 290 -5.85 8.78 -4.35
CA ARG A 290 -5.16 9.38 -5.49
C ARG A 290 -3.77 9.88 -5.08
N ILE A 291 -2.75 9.39 -5.77
CA ILE A 291 -1.35 9.74 -5.52
C ILE A 291 -0.78 10.38 -6.79
N ALA A 292 -0.56 11.70 -6.74
CA ALA A 292 -0.12 12.48 -7.90
C ALA A 292 1.39 12.31 -8.18
N ASP A 293 1.81 11.09 -8.54
CA ASP A 293 3.20 10.78 -8.88
C ASP A 293 3.29 10.00 -10.20
N VAL A 294 4.21 10.38 -11.07
CA VAL A 294 4.40 9.78 -12.40
C VAL A 294 4.91 8.34 -12.36
N SER A 295 5.54 7.92 -11.25
CA SER A 295 5.98 6.53 -11.02
C SER A 295 4.84 5.61 -10.57
N ILE A 296 3.61 6.12 -10.45
CA ILE A 296 2.44 5.32 -10.05
C ILE A 296 1.54 5.14 -11.28
N SER A 297 0.93 3.97 -11.41
CA SER A 297 0.00 3.68 -12.51
C SER A 297 -1.36 4.33 -12.22
N ARG A 298 -2.18 4.57 -13.27
CA ARG A 298 -3.50 5.18 -13.08
C ARG A 298 -4.35 4.40 -12.08
N LEU A 299 -4.43 3.08 -12.28
CA LEU A 299 -4.83 2.09 -11.30
C LEU A 299 -3.61 1.21 -11.05
N HIS A 300 -3.03 1.25 -9.84
CA HIS A 300 -1.74 0.61 -9.55
C HIS A 300 -1.91 -0.63 -8.68
N ALA A 301 -2.74 -0.55 -7.63
CA ALA A 301 -3.04 -1.66 -6.75
C ALA A 301 -4.49 -1.60 -6.26
N THR A 302 -5.01 -2.74 -5.84
CA THR A 302 -6.34 -2.83 -5.22
C THR A 302 -6.22 -3.59 -3.90
N ILE A 303 -6.93 -3.12 -2.87
CA ILE A 303 -7.10 -3.83 -1.61
C ILE A 303 -8.54 -4.34 -1.53
N PHE A 304 -8.68 -5.65 -1.35
CA PHE A 304 -9.95 -6.34 -1.17
C PHE A 304 -10.10 -6.80 0.27
N PHE A 305 -11.32 -6.85 0.77
CA PHE A 305 -11.65 -7.61 1.98
C PHE A 305 -12.37 -8.90 1.59
N ARG A 306 -11.76 -10.06 1.82
CA ARG A 306 -12.33 -11.37 1.49
C ARG A 306 -12.02 -12.37 2.59
N ARG A 307 -13.03 -13.15 3.02
CA ARG A 307 -12.89 -14.21 4.04
C ARG A 307 -12.19 -13.73 5.32
N GLY A 308 -12.52 -12.52 5.79
CA GLY A 308 -11.94 -11.94 7.01
C GLY A 308 -10.54 -11.33 6.84
N ASN A 309 -10.01 -11.25 5.63
CA ASN A 309 -8.64 -10.78 5.38
C ASN A 309 -8.62 -9.61 4.39
N PHE A 310 -7.73 -8.66 4.64
CA PHE A 310 -7.37 -7.61 3.68
C PHE A 310 -6.28 -8.16 2.75
N VAL A 311 -6.52 -8.14 1.46
CA VAL A 311 -5.63 -8.70 0.42
C VAL A 311 -5.26 -7.60 -0.56
N LEU A 312 -3.96 -7.35 -0.70
CA LEU A 312 -3.37 -6.41 -1.66
C LEU A 312 -3.03 -7.14 -2.96
N GLU A 313 -3.52 -6.63 -4.08
CA GLU A 313 -3.21 -7.11 -5.42
C GLU A 313 -2.61 -5.98 -6.27
N ASP A 314 -1.62 -6.33 -7.09
CA ASP A 314 -1.06 -5.43 -8.10
C ASP A 314 -1.92 -5.46 -9.37
N ASN A 315 -2.19 -4.30 -9.96
CA ASN A 315 -2.95 -4.21 -11.21
C ASN A 315 -2.01 -4.07 -12.42
N ASN A 316 -1.10 -5.04 -12.58
CA ASN A 316 -0.07 -5.05 -13.63
C ASN A 316 0.67 -3.71 -13.73
N SER A 317 1.08 -3.17 -12.60
CA SER A 317 1.66 -1.84 -12.57
C SER A 317 3.07 -1.83 -13.16
N LYS A 318 3.43 -0.70 -13.78
CA LYS A 318 4.73 -0.53 -14.46
C LYS A 318 5.92 -0.79 -13.54
N PHE A 319 5.86 -0.28 -12.31
CA PHE A 319 6.96 -0.36 -11.35
C PHE A 319 6.70 -1.34 -10.19
N GLY A 320 5.61 -2.11 -10.28
CA GLY A 320 5.21 -3.10 -9.30
C GLY A 320 4.68 -2.52 -7.98
N THR A 321 3.75 -3.25 -7.38
CA THR A 321 3.35 -3.10 -5.98
C THR A 321 4.21 -4.01 -5.12
N LEU A 322 4.82 -3.43 -4.09
CA LEU A 322 5.82 -4.12 -3.28
C LEU A 322 5.48 -4.10 -1.79
N VAL A 323 5.84 -5.13 -1.04
CA VAL A 323 5.72 -5.18 0.43
C VAL A 323 7.06 -5.42 1.09
N ALA A 324 7.42 -4.61 2.08
CA ALA A 324 8.67 -4.74 2.79
C ALA A 324 8.70 -6.02 3.64
N MET A 325 9.76 -6.82 3.49
CA MET A 325 9.99 -7.97 4.36
C MET A 325 10.46 -7.52 5.75
N LYS A 326 9.73 -7.96 6.79
CA LYS A 326 10.06 -7.70 8.20
C LYS A 326 10.98 -8.76 8.80
N LYS A 327 10.89 -10.00 8.31
CA LYS A 327 11.59 -11.19 8.80
C LYS A 327 12.12 -11.99 7.61
N PRO A 328 13.10 -12.88 7.83
CA PRO A 328 13.51 -13.85 6.83
C PRO A 328 12.30 -14.63 6.32
N ARG A 329 12.24 -14.88 5.01
CA ARG A 329 11.12 -15.59 4.37
C ARG A 329 11.55 -16.97 3.94
N LEU A 330 10.79 -17.97 4.34
CA LEU A 330 10.95 -19.35 3.89
C LEU A 330 10.56 -19.47 2.41
N LEU A 331 11.36 -20.21 1.65
CA LEU A 331 11.03 -20.64 0.29
C LEU A 331 10.33 -21.99 0.35
N GLU A 332 9.03 -22.00 0.05
CA GLU A 332 8.26 -23.24 0.04
C GLU A 332 8.41 -23.95 -1.32
N PRO A 333 8.71 -25.27 -1.34
CA PRO A 333 8.79 -26.03 -2.57
C PRO A 333 7.52 -25.87 -3.43
N GLY A 334 7.70 -25.69 -4.74
CA GLY A 334 6.59 -25.54 -5.68
C GLY A 334 5.93 -24.15 -5.68
N THR A 335 6.34 -23.23 -4.80
CA THR A 335 5.90 -21.82 -4.86
C THR A 335 7.05 -20.92 -5.29
N GLY A 336 6.83 -20.15 -6.35
CA GLY A 336 7.76 -19.11 -6.78
C GLY A 336 7.53 -17.82 -5.99
N ILE A 337 8.60 -17.13 -5.59
CA ILE A 337 8.50 -15.78 -5.04
C ILE A 337 9.52 -14.86 -5.70
N SER A 338 9.20 -13.57 -5.71
CA SER A 338 10.07 -12.56 -6.29
C SER A 338 10.36 -11.47 -5.30
N ILE A 339 11.64 -11.10 -5.19
CA ILE A 339 12.11 -10.08 -4.27
C ILE A 339 12.90 -9.05 -5.06
N GLN A 340 12.47 -7.80 -4.94
CA GLN A 340 13.14 -6.65 -5.52
C GLN A 340 14.11 -6.02 -4.52
N MET A 341 15.30 -5.68 -5.00
CA MET A 341 16.21 -4.78 -4.33
C MET A 341 16.78 -3.74 -5.30
N GLY A 342 16.37 -2.47 -5.10
CA GLY A 342 16.67 -1.39 -6.03
C GLY A 342 16.10 -1.68 -7.41
N ARG A 343 16.99 -1.72 -8.40
CA ARG A 343 16.75 -2.01 -9.82
C ARG A 343 16.97 -3.47 -10.22
N THR A 344 17.03 -4.39 -9.26
CA THR A 344 17.18 -5.83 -9.51
C THR A 344 16.03 -6.59 -8.87
N VAL A 345 15.41 -7.50 -9.62
CA VAL A 345 14.43 -8.46 -9.13
C VAL A 345 15.05 -9.85 -9.16
N LEU A 346 14.90 -10.58 -8.07
CA LEU A 346 15.36 -11.96 -7.91
C LEU A 346 14.13 -12.85 -7.77
N HIS A 347 13.96 -13.75 -8.72
CA HIS A 347 12.92 -14.79 -8.72
C HIS A 347 13.50 -16.05 -8.10
N PHE A 348 12.79 -16.64 -7.14
CA PHE A 348 13.21 -17.84 -6.41
C PHE A 348 12.20 -18.95 -6.62
N ALA A 349 12.69 -20.13 -6.97
CA ALA A 349 11.93 -21.36 -6.97
C ALA A 349 12.72 -22.45 -6.23
N ALA A 350 12.21 -22.89 -5.08
CA ALA A 350 12.79 -24.01 -4.35
C ALA A 350 12.45 -25.32 -5.06
N GLN A 351 13.47 -26.12 -5.38
CA GLN A 351 13.29 -27.42 -6.01
C GLN A 351 13.10 -28.49 -4.93
N PRO A 352 12.03 -29.32 -5.00
CA PRO A 352 11.85 -30.43 -4.08
C PRO A 352 12.91 -31.51 -4.33
N ASP A 353 13.30 -32.21 -3.26
CA ASP A 353 14.20 -33.36 -3.37
C ASP A 353 13.55 -34.46 -4.25
N PRO A 354 14.18 -34.86 -5.38
CA PRO A 354 13.67 -35.93 -6.24
C PRO A 354 13.51 -37.28 -5.52
N GLY A 355 14.17 -37.49 -4.37
CA GLY A 355 14.07 -38.73 -3.59
C GLY A 355 12.74 -38.93 -2.83
N ASN A 356 11.86 -37.92 -2.77
CA ASN A 356 10.60 -37.98 -2.01
C ASN A 356 9.35 -37.77 -2.88
N ALA A 357 9.49 -37.84 -4.22
CA ALA A 357 8.38 -37.86 -5.15
C ALA A 357 7.71 -39.25 -5.15
N GLY A 358 6.88 -39.51 -4.13
CA GLY A 358 6.00 -40.67 -4.10
C GLY A 358 5.06 -40.64 -5.31
N THR A 359 5.25 -41.59 -6.23
CA THR A 359 4.32 -42.08 -7.25
C THR A 359 3.26 -41.09 -7.74
N ALA A 360 3.62 -40.26 -8.73
CA ALA A 360 2.65 -39.81 -9.73
C ALA A 360 2.71 -40.78 -10.92
N PRO A 361 1.58 -41.22 -11.50
CA PRO A 361 1.61 -42.12 -12.64
C PRO A 361 2.16 -41.37 -13.84
N SER A 362 3.25 -41.88 -14.40
CA SER A 362 3.83 -41.40 -15.65
C SER A 362 2.88 -41.71 -16.81
N LEU A 363 2.27 -40.69 -17.39
CA LEU A 363 1.65 -40.76 -18.71
C LEU A 363 2.76 -40.73 -19.76
N GLN A 364 3.39 -41.89 -19.99
CA GLN A 364 4.15 -42.17 -21.20
C GLN A 364 3.52 -43.36 -21.90
N GLN A 365 2.53 -43.08 -22.74
CA GLN A 365 2.28 -43.82 -23.98
C GLN A 365 1.14 -43.14 -24.73
N LEU A 366 1.50 -42.32 -25.73
CA LEU A 366 0.98 -42.42 -27.09
C LEU A 366 1.82 -41.50 -27.98
N ALA A 367 2.20 -42.05 -29.13
CA ALA A 367 3.25 -41.60 -30.02
C ALA A 367 2.87 -40.42 -30.92
N GLY A 368 3.90 -39.83 -31.57
CA GLY A 368 3.76 -39.18 -32.87
C GLY A 368 4.37 -37.78 -32.93
N GLY A 369 5.42 -37.63 -33.75
CA GLY A 369 6.15 -36.36 -33.91
C GLY A 369 5.34 -35.24 -34.57
N GLY A 370 5.74 -34.00 -34.26
CA GLY A 370 5.24 -32.77 -34.86
C GLY A 370 6.20 -31.61 -34.53
N SER A 371 6.41 -30.72 -35.51
CA SER A 371 7.47 -29.71 -35.56
C SER A 371 7.21 -28.46 -34.72
N ALA A 372 8.23 -27.60 -34.59
CA ALA A 372 8.30 -26.39 -33.77
C ALA A 372 7.34 -25.23 -34.15
N GLN A 373 6.20 -25.51 -34.79
CA GLN A 373 5.17 -24.52 -35.11
C GLN A 373 3.86 -24.72 -34.32
N ASP A 374 3.69 -25.84 -33.61
CA ASP A 374 2.47 -26.15 -32.84
C ASP A 374 2.42 -25.57 -31.40
N GLU A 375 3.54 -25.10 -30.84
CA GLU A 375 3.56 -24.46 -29.51
C GLU A 375 2.84 -23.09 -29.47
N ARG A 376 2.67 -22.43 -30.63
CA ARG A 376 2.00 -21.12 -30.72
C ARG A 376 0.48 -21.23 -30.70
N ALA A 377 -0.10 -22.37 -31.07
CA ALA A 377 -1.55 -22.59 -31.09
C ALA A 377 -2.11 -22.99 -29.71
N LEU A 378 -1.31 -23.65 -28.85
CA LEU A 378 -1.74 -24.04 -27.50
C LEU A 378 -1.84 -22.85 -26.51
N ARG A 379 -1.10 -21.76 -26.75
CA ARG A 379 -1.16 -20.55 -25.90
C ARG A 379 -2.40 -19.69 -26.14
N LEU A 380 -3.08 -19.83 -27.28
CA LEU A 380 -4.28 -19.05 -27.61
C LEU A 380 -5.60 -19.73 -27.23
N SER A 381 -5.61 -21.04 -26.98
CA SER A 381 -6.83 -21.78 -26.59
C SER A 381 -7.10 -21.78 -25.08
N LEU A 382 -6.11 -21.44 -24.24
CA LEU A 382 -6.25 -21.34 -22.79
C LEU A 382 -6.77 -19.97 -22.29
N LEU A 383 -6.95 -18.99 -23.19
CA LEU A 383 -7.43 -17.65 -22.86
C LEU A 383 -8.93 -17.44 -23.07
N ASN A 384 -9.69 -18.45 -23.51
CA ASN A 384 -11.10 -18.25 -23.90
C ASN A 384 -12.13 -19.23 -23.28
N ARG A 385 -11.81 -19.90 -22.17
CA ARG A 385 -12.81 -20.67 -21.41
C ARG A 385 -13.16 -19.98 -20.10
N GLY A 386 -14.16 -19.12 -20.16
CA GLY A 386 -14.76 -18.50 -18.98
C GLY A 386 -15.96 -17.62 -19.27
N SER A 387 -16.90 -18.04 -20.12
CA SER A 387 -18.28 -17.51 -20.17
C SER A 387 -19.15 -18.34 -21.11
N SER A 388 -19.84 -19.37 -20.60
CA SER A 388 -21.15 -19.79 -21.09
C SER A 388 -21.70 -20.98 -20.29
N THR A 389 -22.56 -20.68 -19.32
CA THR A 389 -23.69 -21.57 -19.00
C THR A 389 -24.95 -20.82 -19.38
N GLY A 390 -25.46 -21.11 -20.57
CA GLY A 390 -26.82 -20.78 -20.95
C GLY A 390 -27.74 -21.97 -20.71
N SER A 391 -28.91 -21.70 -20.15
CA SER A 391 -30.15 -22.46 -20.38
C SER A 391 -31.30 -21.47 -20.20
N VAL A 392 -31.82 -20.94 -21.30
CA VAL A 392 -33.11 -21.31 -21.95
C VAL A 392 -34.32 -20.73 -21.21
N GLY A 393 -35.02 -19.83 -21.91
CA GLY A 393 -36.35 -19.33 -21.59
C GLY A 393 -36.79 -18.38 -22.68
N GLY A 394 -37.56 -18.89 -23.65
CA GLY A 394 -37.98 -18.16 -24.84
C GLY A 394 -39.02 -17.06 -24.59
N GLY A 395 -39.20 -16.22 -25.60
CA GLY A 395 -40.22 -15.17 -25.60
C GLY A 395 -40.01 -14.23 -26.77
N THR A 396 -40.66 -14.55 -27.89
CA THR A 396 -40.88 -13.71 -29.06
C THR A 396 -41.39 -12.32 -28.68
N GLU A 397 -40.89 -11.26 -29.33
CA GLU A 397 -41.74 -10.23 -29.93
C GLU A 397 -40.95 -9.25 -30.81
N THR A 398 -41.50 -9.05 -32.00
CA THR A 398 -41.12 -8.12 -33.07
C THR A 398 -41.44 -6.67 -32.69
N TRP A 399 -40.70 -5.68 -33.23
CA TRP A 399 -41.22 -4.62 -34.12
C TRP A 399 -40.26 -3.42 -34.32
N ARG A 400 -40.13 -3.05 -35.61
CA ARG A 400 -39.95 -1.73 -36.26
C ARG A 400 -38.71 -0.88 -36.03
N THR A 401 -37.94 -0.84 -37.11
CA THR A 401 -37.25 0.32 -37.68
C THR A 401 -38.11 1.59 -37.73
N SER A 402 -37.52 2.75 -37.42
CA SER A 402 -37.87 4.03 -38.03
C SER A 402 -36.66 4.98 -38.00
N THR A 403 -36.19 5.29 -39.19
CA THR A 403 -35.38 6.46 -39.56
C THR A 403 -36.11 7.75 -39.21
N ASN A 404 -35.40 8.79 -38.77
CA ASN A 404 -35.77 10.15 -39.19
C ASN A 404 -34.58 11.13 -39.19
N THR A 405 -34.72 12.03 -40.16
CA THR A 405 -33.79 12.98 -40.76
C THR A 405 -33.66 14.31 -40.01
N ALA A 406 -32.48 14.91 -40.18
CA ALA A 406 -32.15 16.33 -40.42
C ALA A 406 -32.96 17.47 -39.74
N ALA A 407 -32.23 18.38 -39.08
CA ALA A 407 -32.48 19.82 -39.15
C ALA A 407 -31.19 20.62 -38.96
N THR A 408 -30.92 21.46 -39.96
CA THR A 408 -29.90 22.50 -40.11
C THR A 408 -30.30 23.81 -39.41
N GLY A 409 -29.33 24.65 -39.06
CA GLY A 409 -29.52 26.08 -38.75
C GLY A 409 -28.42 26.60 -37.82
N HIS A 410 -27.32 27.13 -38.32
CA HIS A 410 -27.08 28.50 -38.79
C HIS A 410 -26.33 29.37 -37.76
N SER A 411 -25.29 29.98 -38.29
CA SER A 411 -24.25 30.86 -37.77
C SER A 411 -24.74 32.14 -37.10
N ALA A 412 -23.91 32.70 -36.20
CA ALA A 412 -23.61 34.13 -36.19
C ALA A 412 -22.28 34.37 -35.46
N GLU A 413 -21.39 35.05 -36.18
CA GLU A 413 -20.17 35.71 -35.71
C GLU A 413 -20.53 36.88 -34.77
N ASP A 414 -19.65 37.25 -33.84
CA ASP A 414 -19.26 38.67 -33.75
C ASP A 414 -17.97 38.94 -32.96
N ALA A 415 -17.41 40.08 -33.32
CA ALA A 415 -16.04 40.56 -33.16
C ALA A 415 -15.60 41.03 -31.75
N ALA A 416 -14.28 40.94 -31.56
CA ALA A 416 -13.35 41.97 -31.07
C ALA A 416 -13.60 42.79 -29.78
N GLY A 417 -12.56 42.85 -28.95
CA GLY A 417 -12.33 43.92 -27.97
C GLY A 417 -10.96 43.81 -27.33
N ARG A 418 -10.02 44.68 -27.73
CA ARG A 418 -8.71 44.94 -27.09
C ARG A 418 -8.86 45.95 -25.94
N ASP A 419 -7.80 45.97 -25.14
CA ASP A 419 -7.33 47.04 -24.24
C ASP A 419 -8.06 47.27 -22.90
N SER A 420 -7.42 46.82 -21.81
CA SER A 420 -6.80 47.66 -20.76
C SER A 420 -5.94 46.80 -19.82
#